data_AF-A0A938P620-F1
#
_entry.id   AF-A0A938P620-F1
#
_cell.length_a   1.000
_cell.length_b   1.000
_cell.length_c   1.000
_cell.angle_alpha   90.00
_cell.angle_beta   90.00
_cell.angle_gamma   90.00
#
_symmetry.space_group_name_H-M   'P 1'
#
loop_
_entity.id
_entity.type
_entity.pdbx_description
1 polymer ?
#
loop_
_entity_poly.entity_id
_entity_poly.type
_entity_poly.pdbx_seq_one_letter_code
_entity_poly.pdbx_strand_id
1 'polypeptide(L)'
;MLTGLEQWEEWMARCAIGRCGATTAAALRRFGAHRFRQYLVAGLGNRFTEGAVPDGRDCFHLLETHCRIGTARTGKRYKAWIAGRGRGAPDAALFESGASLLLRNTVRAYLRREGPVPWQVSADAVIEGTDGLTLADLLPDTRETASIDPDTAEAVARACLARLSENHRIVVLARRVGMPLSHPSVLALTGVAKSRTAQFRVEVFERLAAETRLQEPDGDRKLWLQIALQASEWMENFIFLQERVEKRWRRCFMGVEDLYE
;
A
#
# COMPACT_ATOMS: atom_id res chain seq x y z
N MET A 1 1.70 -28.95 24.95
CA MET A 1 0.76 -29.11 23.81
C MET A 1 -0.55 -28.42 24.19
N LEU A 2 -1.18 -27.69 23.26
CA LEU A 2 -2.42 -26.95 23.57
C LEU A 2 -3.66 -27.84 23.44
N THR A 3 -3.52 -28.97 22.74
CA THR A 3 -4.57 -29.94 22.46
C THR A 3 -4.08 -31.38 22.62
N GLY A 4 -5.01 -32.31 22.79
CA GLY A 4 -4.81 -33.76 22.83
C GLY A 4 -5.44 -34.46 21.62
N LEU A 5 -5.06 -35.72 21.37
CA LEU A 5 -5.53 -36.50 20.21
C LEU A 5 -7.06 -36.64 20.18
N GLU A 6 -7.65 -37.00 21.32
CA GLU A 6 -9.10 -37.16 21.52
C GLU A 6 -9.92 -35.93 21.08
N GLN A 7 -9.38 -34.73 21.27
CA GLN A 7 -10.05 -33.47 20.97
C GLN A 7 -10.10 -33.24 19.45
N TRP A 8 -9.03 -33.61 18.74
CA TRP A 8 -9.01 -33.57 17.28
C TRP A 8 -9.93 -34.62 16.68
N GLU A 9 -9.92 -35.84 17.22
CA GLU A 9 -10.81 -36.92 16.76
C GLU A 9 -12.29 -36.55 16.95
N GLU A 10 -12.65 -35.97 18.10
CA GLU A 10 -14.01 -35.49 18.34
C GLU A 10 -14.40 -34.40 17.34
N TRP A 11 -13.54 -33.39 17.13
CA TRP A 11 -13.84 -32.32 16.16
C TRP A 11 -13.97 -32.82 14.71
N MET A 12 -13.20 -33.85 14.37
CA MET A 12 -13.30 -34.52 13.09
C MET A 12 -14.65 -35.22 12.95
N ALA A 13 -15.13 -35.90 13.99
CA ALA A 13 -16.44 -36.55 14.01
C ALA A 13 -17.61 -35.54 14.01
N ARG A 14 -17.55 -34.49 14.83
CA ARG A 14 -18.65 -33.53 15.05
C ARG A 14 -18.75 -32.42 14.00
N CYS A 15 -17.72 -32.30 13.18
CA CYS A 15 -17.63 -31.39 12.04
C CYS A 15 -17.59 -29.87 12.34
N ALA A 16 -17.86 -29.44 13.58
CA ALA A 16 -17.77 -28.06 14.02
C ALA A 16 -17.42 -27.99 15.51
N ILE A 17 -16.61 -27.03 15.92
CA ILE A 17 -16.15 -26.84 17.31
C ILE A 17 -17.31 -26.58 18.26
N GLY A 18 -18.35 -25.87 17.79
CA GLY A 18 -19.58 -25.63 18.56
C GLY A 18 -20.45 -26.87 18.78
N ARG A 19 -20.11 -28.01 18.18
CA ARG A 19 -20.77 -29.31 18.37
C ARG A 19 -19.92 -30.30 19.19
N CYS A 20 -18.73 -29.90 19.60
CA CYS A 20 -17.86 -30.70 20.47
C CYS A 20 -18.20 -30.45 21.95
N GLY A 21 -17.78 -31.34 22.83
CA GLY A 21 -17.82 -31.15 24.27
C GLY A 21 -17.05 -29.91 24.71
N ALA A 22 -17.41 -29.36 25.87
CA ALA A 22 -16.87 -28.09 26.36
C ALA A 22 -15.34 -28.09 26.46
N THR A 23 -14.74 -29.19 26.93
CA THR A 23 -13.28 -29.35 27.06
C THR A 23 -12.59 -29.30 25.70
N THR A 24 -13.07 -30.05 24.72
CA THR A 24 -12.55 -30.06 23.34
C THR A 24 -12.70 -28.70 22.69
N ALA A 25 -13.87 -28.07 22.82
CA ALA A 25 -14.12 -26.74 22.27
C ALA A 25 -13.18 -25.69 22.89
N ALA A 26 -12.95 -25.74 24.21
CA ALA A 26 -12.02 -24.83 24.88
C ALA A 26 -10.57 -25.04 24.42
N ALA A 27 -10.11 -26.29 24.32
CA ALA A 27 -8.74 -26.59 23.88
C ALA A 27 -8.48 -26.14 22.44
N LEU A 28 -9.39 -26.46 21.52
CA LEU A 28 -9.26 -26.07 20.11
C LEU A 28 -9.37 -24.55 19.92
N ARG A 29 -10.21 -23.83 20.70
CA ARG A 29 -10.25 -22.36 20.70
C ARG A 29 -8.91 -21.76 21.12
N ARG A 30 -8.31 -22.26 22.22
CA ARG A 30 -6.99 -21.80 22.68
C ARG A 30 -5.92 -22.04 21.62
N PHE A 31 -5.92 -23.21 20.98
CA PHE A 31 -5.02 -23.52 19.87
C PHE A 31 -5.20 -22.54 18.70
N GLY A 32 -6.44 -22.34 18.27
CA GLY A 32 -6.80 -21.41 17.19
C GLY A 32 -6.32 -20.00 17.49
N ALA A 33 -6.68 -19.46 18.64
CA ALA A 33 -6.29 -18.11 19.08
C ALA A 33 -4.77 -17.93 19.13
N HIS A 34 -4.05 -18.89 19.73
CA HIS A 34 -2.59 -18.85 19.84
C HIS A 34 -1.92 -18.79 18.46
N ARG A 35 -2.29 -19.69 17.54
CA ARG A 35 -1.72 -19.73 16.18
C ARG A 35 -2.15 -18.53 15.34
N PHE A 36 -3.40 -18.10 15.45
CA PHE A 36 -3.91 -16.94 14.71
C PHE A 36 -3.12 -15.67 15.09
N ARG A 37 -2.93 -15.43 16.39
CA ARG A 37 -2.09 -14.34 16.91
C ARG A 37 -0.66 -14.40 16.39
N GLN A 38 -0.01 -15.57 16.45
CA GLN A 38 1.35 -15.75 15.91
C GLN A 38 1.45 -15.34 14.44
N TYR A 39 0.49 -15.75 13.60
CA TYR A 39 0.49 -15.41 12.18
C TYR A 39 0.10 -13.96 11.91
N LEU A 40 -0.76 -13.34 12.74
CA LEU A 40 -1.05 -11.92 12.65
C LEU A 40 0.19 -11.07 12.97
N VAL A 41 0.90 -11.38 14.06
CA VAL A 41 2.16 -10.71 14.41
C VAL A 41 3.17 -10.83 13.28
N ALA A 42 3.34 -12.05 12.73
CA ALA A 42 4.26 -12.26 11.61
C ALA A 42 3.83 -11.53 10.32
N GLY A 43 2.53 -11.35 10.09
CA GLY A 43 2.00 -10.69 8.89
C GLY A 43 1.99 -9.16 8.97
N LEU A 44 1.74 -8.61 10.17
CA LEU A 44 1.63 -7.16 10.40
C LEU A 44 2.96 -6.53 10.84
N GLY A 45 3.86 -7.30 11.45
CA GLY A 45 5.11 -6.80 12.00
C GLY A 45 4.85 -5.70 13.03
N ASN A 46 5.52 -4.56 12.87
CA ASN A 46 5.38 -3.39 13.74
C ASN A 46 3.98 -2.75 13.74
N ARG A 47 3.10 -3.14 12.81
CA ARG A 47 1.71 -2.66 12.73
C ARG A 47 0.73 -3.51 13.53
N PHE A 48 1.22 -4.55 14.21
CA PHE A 48 0.36 -5.40 15.03
C PHE A 48 -0.14 -4.62 16.25
N THR A 49 -1.46 -4.63 16.47
CA THR A 49 -2.09 -4.19 17.71
C THR A 49 -2.87 -5.35 18.31
N GLU A 50 -2.92 -5.46 19.64
CA GLU A 50 -3.61 -6.58 20.30
C GLU A 50 -5.11 -6.61 19.95
N GLY A 51 -5.72 -5.44 19.72
CA GLY A 51 -7.11 -5.31 19.28
C GLY A 51 -7.39 -5.83 17.86
N ALA A 52 -6.36 -6.13 17.06
CA ALA A 52 -6.53 -6.71 15.73
C ALA A 52 -6.81 -8.22 15.75
N VAL A 53 -6.59 -8.89 16.89
CA VAL A 53 -6.84 -10.33 17.06
C VAL A 53 -8.35 -10.54 17.33
N PRO A 54 -9.06 -11.32 16.50
CA PRO A 54 -10.43 -11.71 16.81
C PRO A 54 -10.52 -12.45 18.14
N ASP A 55 -11.71 -12.47 18.77
CA ASP A 55 -11.90 -13.27 19.98
C ASP A 55 -11.47 -14.74 19.73
N GLY A 56 -11.01 -15.42 20.79
CA GLY A 56 -10.57 -16.80 20.71
C GLY A 56 -11.66 -17.75 20.22
N ARG A 57 -12.94 -17.41 20.45
CA ARG A 57 -14.08 -18.10 19.85
C ARG A 57 -14.08 -18.00 18.32
N ASP A 58 -13.73 -16.84 17.79
CA ASP A 58 -13.83 -16.53 16.37
C ASP A 58 -12.62 -17.04 15.58
N CYS A 59 -11.43 -17.09 16.19
CA CYS A 59 -10.22 -17.54 15.50
C CYS A 59 -10.35 -18.95 14.90
N PHE A 60 -10.87 -19.92 15.68
CA PHE A 60 -11.09 -21.28 15.18
C PHE A 60 -12.34 -21.36 14.29
N HIS A 61 -13.37 -20.55 14.55
CA HIS A 61 -14.54 -20.45 13.69
C HIS A 61 -14.19 -19.92 12.28
N LEU A 62 -13.28 -18.96 12.18
CA LEU A 62 -12.75 -18.44 10.91
C LEU A 62 -12.03 -19.54 10.13
N LEU A 63 -11.27 -20.42 10.80
CA LEU A 63 -10.68 -21.60 10.16
C LEU A 63 -11.78 -22.50 9.57
N GLU A 64 -12.80 -22.86 10.37
CA GLU A 64 -13.90 -23.70 9.90
C GLU A 64 -14.64 -23.09 8.71
N THR A 65 -14.88 -21.78 8.78
CA THR A 65 -15.54 -21.00 7.73
C THR A 65 -14.67 -20.93 6.48
N HIS A 66 -13.38 -20.61 6.61
CA HIS A 66 -12.44 -20.56 5.50
C HIS A 66 -12.36 -21.91 4.78
N CYS A 67 -12.30 -23.00 5.52
CA CYS A 67 -12.25 -24.33 4.95
C CYS A 67 -13.56 -24.76 4.27
N ARG A 68 -14.72 -24.20 4.67
CA ARG A 68 -16.02 -24.45 4.02
C ARG A 68 -16.28 -23.57 2.80
N ILE A 69 -15.97 -22.28 2.88
CA ILE A 69 -16.30 -21.28 1.84
C ILE A 69 -15.18 -21.16 0.80
N GLY A 70 -13.91 -21.23 1.23
CA GLY A 70 -12.75 -20.96 0.38
C GLY A 70 -12.42 -22.05 -0.64
N THR A 71 -13.21 -23.13 -0.71
CA THR A 71 -12.97 -24.24 -1.64
C THR A 71 -14.23 -24.55 -2.43
N ALA A 72 -14.38 -23.87 -3.57
CA ALA A 72 -15.35 -24.29 -4.59
C ALA A 72 -15.18 -25.81 -4.82
N ARG A 73 -16.27 -26.56 -4.60
CA ARG A 73 -16.42 -28.00 -4.84
C ARG A 73 -15.63 -28.98 -3.95
N THR A 74 -14.80 -28.54 -3.00
CA THR A 74 -13.87 -29.45 -2.27
C THR A 74 -13.80 -29.33 -0.74
N GLY A 75 -14.76 -28.67 -0.07
CA GLY A 75 -14.77 -28.52 1.41
C GLY A 75 -14.69 -29.81 2.24
N LYS A 76 -14.90 -31.01 1.68
CA LYS A 76 -14.63 -32.29 2.38
C LYS A 76 -13.14 -32.68 2.38
N ARG A 77 -12.31 -32.12 1.49
CA ARG A 77 -10.89 -32.48 1.33
C ARG A 77 -10.02 -32.01 2.49
N TYR A 78 -10.30 -30.86 3.12
CA TYR A 78 -9.39 -30.35 4.15
C TYR A 78 -9.41 -31.21 5.42
N LYS A 79 -10.60 -31.67 5.86
CA LYS A 79 -10.73 -32.61 6.97
C LYS A 79 -10.13 -33.96 6.62
N ALA A 80 -10.41 -34.50 5.43
CA ALA A 80 -9.76 -35.73 4.96
C ALA A 80 -8.22 -35.60 4.94
N TRP A 81 -7.70 -34.43 4.55
CA TRP A 81 -6.27 -34.14 4.52
C TRP A 81 -5.67 -34.05 5.94
N ILE A 82 -6.34 -33.37 6.88
CA ILE A 82 -5.92 -33.35 8.29
C ILE A 82 -5.99 -34.76 8.90
N ALA A 83 -7.08 -35.51 8.68
CA ALA A 83 -7.22 -36.89 9.13
C ALA A 83 -6.13 -37.79 8.54
N GLY A 84 -5.79 -37.64 7.25
CA GLY A 84 -4.74 -38.42 6.62
C GLY A 84 -3.36 -38.20 7.23
N ARG A 85 -3.14 -37.04 7.87
CA ARG A 85 -1.92 -36.74 8.61
C ARG A 85 -1.94 -37.28 10.04
N GLY A 86 -3.08 -37.16 10.71
CA GLY A 86 -3.17 -37.47 12.14
C GLY A 86 -3.65 -38.88 12.49
N ARG A 87 -4.31 -39.59 11.56
CA ARG A 87 -4.85 -40.93 11.84
C ARG A 87 -3.70 -41.91 12.10
N GLY A 88 -3.72 -42.55 13.27
CA GLY A 88 -2.67 -43.47 13.70
C GLY A 88 -1.42 -42.78 14.26
N ALA A 89 -1.43 -41.45 14.39
CA ALA A 89 -0.39 -40.73 15.09
C ALA A 89 -0.45 -41.04 16.60
N PRO A 90 0.71 -41.13 17.29
CA PRO A 90 0.75 -41.36 18.73
C PRO A 90 0.26 -40.16 19.55
N ASP A 91 0.21 -38.97 18.94
CA ASP A 91 -0.15 -37.72 19.60
C ASP A 91 -0.87 -36.72 18.64
N ALA A 92 -1.16 -35.53 19.16
CA ALA A 92 -1.84 -34.47 18.43
C ALA A 92 -0.94 -33.69 17.46
N ALA A 93 0.37 -33.91 17.41
CA ALA A 93 1.31 -33.02 16.74
C ALA A 93 1.07 -32.92 15.22
N LEU A 94 0.72 -34.03 14.58
CA LEU A 94 0.41 -34.06 13.14
C LEU A 94 -0.91 -33.35 12.82
N PHE A 95 -1.91 -33.44 13.71
CA PHE A 95 -3.15 -32.66 13.60
C PHE A 95 -2.88 -31.17 13.79
N GLU A 96 -2.16 -30.79 14.85
CA GLU A 96 -1.80 -29.41 15.14
C GLU A 96 -1.01 -28.78 13.98
N SER A 97 -0.03 -29.50 13.42
CA SER A 97 0.75 -29.05 12.26
C SER A 97 -0.13 -28.82 11.03
N GLY A 98 -1.03 -29.76 10.70
CA GLY A 98 -1.97 -29.62 9.60
C GLY A 98 -2.92 -28.43 9.77
N ALA A 99 -3.54 -28.30 10.95
CA ALA A 99 -4.43 -27.19 11.26
C ALA A 99 -3.70 -25.84 11.26
N SER A 100 -2.46 -25.79 11.73
CA SER A 100 -1.63 -24.57 11.72
C SER A 100 -1.39 -24.05 10.30
N LEU A 101 -1.14 -24.95 9.33
CA LEU A 101 -0.99 -24.57 7.93
C LEU A 101 -2.27 -23.95 7.34
N LEU A 102 -3.44 -24.49 7.68
CA LEU A 102 -4.72 -23.94 7.25
C LEU A 102 -5.03 -22.60 7.96
N LEU A 103 -4.69 -22.48 9.24
CA LEU A 103 -4.80 -21.22 9.98
C LEU A 103 -3.95 -20.11 9.36
N ARG A 104 -2.74 -20.42 8.88
CA ARG A 104 -1.91 -19.45 8.15
C ARG A 104 -2.64 -18.87 6.93
N ASN A 105 -3.30 -19.71 6.13
CA ASN A 105 -4.06 -19.27 4.96
C ASN A 105 -5.33 -18.50 5.36
N THR A 106 -5.98 -18.94 6.44
CA THR A 106 -7.13 -18.25 7.04
C THR A 106 -6.74 -16.82 7.46
N VAL A 107 -5.61 -16.65 8.16
CA VAL A 107 -5.10 -15.34 8.59
C VAL A 107 -4.74 -14.46 7.40
N ARG A 108 -4.14 -15.01 6.33
CA ARG A 108 -3.90 -14.27 5.09
C ARG A 108 -5.18 -13.79 4.41
N ALA A 109 -6.25 -14.60 4.45
CA ALA A 109 -7.55 -14.19 3.94
C ALA A 109 -8.18 -13.10 4.81
N TYR A 110 -8.10 -13.25 6.13
CA TYR A 110 -8.52 -12.24 7.10
C TYR A 110 -7.79 -10.91 6.90
N LEU A 111 -6.45 -10.92 6.84
CA LEU A 111 -5.65 -9.71 6.61
C LEU A 111 -5.95 -9.01 5.28
N ARG A 112 -6.35 -9.76 4.24
CA ARG A 112 -6.76 -9.16 2.96
C ARG A 112 -8.11 -8.45 3.04
N ARG A 113 -8.98 -8.86 3.97
CA ARG A 113 -10.34 -8.33 4.10
C ARG A 113 -10.46 -7.26 5.18
N GLU A 114 -9.84 -7.51 6.33
CA GLU A 114 -9.97 -6.72 7.56
C GLU A 114 -8.63 -6.09 7.98
N GLY A 115 -7.51 -6.55 7.43
CA GLY A 115 -6.20 -6.06 7.83
C GLY A 115 -5.90 -4.68 7.23
N PRO A 116 -5.09 -3.86 7.92
CA PRO A 116 -4.57 -2.64 7.33
C PRO A 116 -3.79 -3.00 6.07
N VAL A 117 -4.26 -2.50 4.94
CA VAL A 117 -3.66 -2.81 3.66
C VAL A 117 -2.28 -2.13 3.60
N PRO A 118 -1.21 -2.75 3.09
CA PRO A 118 0.13 -2.18 3.20
C PRO A 118 0.32 -0.77 2.64
N TRP A 119 -0.55 -0.37 1.70
CA TRP A 119 -0.59 0.94 1.06
C TRP A 119 -1.70 1.86 1.59
N GLN A 120 -2.50 1.40 2.56
CA GLN A 120 -3.41 2.27 3.29
C GLN A 120 -2.66 2.92 4.44
N VAL A 121 -2.61 4.24 4.39
CA VAL A 121 -2.02 5.09 5.43
C VAL A 121 -3.16 5.99 5.93
N SER A 122 -3.24 6.21 7.24
CA SER A 122 -4.24 7.14 7.79
C SER A 122 -4.04 8.53 7.18
N ALA A 123 -5.14 9.24 6.90
CA ALA A 123 -5.04 10.64 6.48
C ALA A 123 -4.31 11.47 7.56
N ASP A 124 -4.51 11.14 8.84
CA ASP A 124 -3.87 11.82 9.98
C ASP A 124 -2.43 11.30 10.26
N ALA A 125 -1.90 10.39 9.45
CA ALA A 125 -0.54 9.89 9.66
C ALA A 125 0.47 11.00 9.35
N VAL A 126 1.34 11.27 10.32
CA VAL A 126 2.46 12.21 10.14
C VAL A 126 3.42 11.66 9.10
N ILE A 127 3.79 12.50 8.14
CA ILE A 127 4.75 12.21 7.09
C ILE A 127 6.15 12.35 7.67
N GLU A 128 6.91 11.26 7.64
CA GLU A 128 8.29 11.23 8.14
C GLU A 128 9.17 12.28 7.45
N GLY A 129 9.99 12.99 8.22
CA GLY A 129 10.86 14.04 7.71
C GLY A 129 10.17 15.39 7.46
N THR A 130 8.92 15.55 7.91
CA THR A 130 8.21 16.83 7.87
C THR A 130 8.00 17.40 9.27
N ASP A 131 7.75 18.70 9.37
CA ASP A 131 7.41 19.38 10.63
C ASP A 131 5.96 19.10 11.07
N GLY A 132 5.61 17.81 11.20
CA GLY A 132 4.31 17.35 11.67
C GLY A 132 3.20 17.34 10.61
N LEU A 133 3.52 17.43 9.31
CA LEU A 133 2.50 17.37 8.26
C LEU A 133 1.86 15.99 8.21
N THR A 134 0.55 15.95 8.03
CA THR A 134 -0.22 14.73 7.80
C THR A 134 -0.58 14.57 6.33
N LEU A 135 -1.02 13.38 5.91
CA LEU A 135 -1.53 13.21 4.55
C LEU A 135 -2.81 14.02 4.30
N ALA A 136 -3.62 14.26 5.32
CA ALA A 136 -4.83 15.08 5.26
C ALA A 136 -4.49 16.53 4.88
N ASP A 137 -3.37 17.06 5.38
CA ASP A 137 -2.89 18.40 5.06
C ASP A 137 -2.46 18.55 3.58
N LEU A 138 -2.18 17.43 2.91
CA LEU A 138 -1.83 17.39 1.48
C LEU A 138 -3.04 17.20 0.57
N LEU A 139 -4.21 16.85 1.12
CA LEU A 139 -5.41 16.69 0.31
C LEU A 139 -5.95 18.08 -0.06
N PRO A 140 -6.45 18.25 -1.30
CA PRO A 140 -7.07 19.51 -1.69
C PRO A 140 -8.23 19.81 -0.75
N ASP A 141 -8.17 20.97 -0.08
CA ASP A 141 -9.27 21.46 0.72
C ASP A 141 -10.46 21.74 -0.21
N THR A 142 -11.61 21.15 0.09
CA THR A 142 -12.83 21.34 -0.73
C THR A 142 -13.44 22.72 -0.54
N ARG A 143 -12.91 23.51 0.40
CA ARG A 143 -13.28 24.90 0.62
C ARG A 143 -12.40 25.80 -0.22
N GLU A 144 -13.04 26.72 -0.93
CA GLU A 144 -12.46 27.75 -1.81
C GLU A 144 -10.96 27.95 -1.56
N THR A 145 -10.15 27.42 -2.48
CA THR A 145 -8.76 27.87 -2.63
C THR A 145 -8.82 29.38 -2.69
N ALA A 146 -8.26 30.07 -1.68
CA ALA A 146 -7.98 31.49 -1.79
C ALA A 146 -7.36 31.69 -3.17
N SER A 147 -7.92 32.62 -3.95
CA SER A 147 -7.43 32.89 -5.29
C SER A 147 -5.97 33.31 -5.17
N ILE A 148 -5.05 32.37 -5.38
CA ILE A 148 -3.64 32.67 -5.47
C ILE A 148 -3.48 33.57 -6.67
N ASP A 149 -2.66 34.60 -6.52
CA ASP A 149 -2.25 35.43 -7.63
C ASP A 149 -1.53 34.54 -8.68
N PRO A 150 -2.12 34.34 -9.88
CA PRO A 150 -1.50 33.53 -10.92
C PRO A 150 -0.11 34.04 -11.30
N ASP A 151 0.13 35.35 -11.15
CA ASP A 151 1.40 35.98 -11.49
C ASP A 151 2.52 35.51 -10.54
N THR A 152 2.23 35.31 -9.25
CA THR A 152 3.19 34.74 -8.28
C THR A 152 3.56 33.30 -8.65
N ALA A 153 2.57 32.46 -8.96
CA ALA A 153 2.82 31.07 -9.34
C ALA A 153 3.66 30.98 -10.63
N GLU A 154 3.36 31.83 -11.62
CA GLU A 154 4.14 31.94 -12.84
C GLU A 154 5.57 32.43 -12.57
N ALA A 155 5.76 33.44 -11.73
CA ALA A 155 7.07 33.96 -11.38
C ALA A 155 7.95 32.90 -10.68
N VAL A 156 7.37 32.12 -9.76
CA VAL A 156 8.04 30.97 -9.13
C VAL A 156 8.41 29.92 -10.17
N ALA A 157 7.49 29.56 -11.07
CA ALA A 157 7.72 28.56 -12.10
C ALA A 157 8.87 28.98 -13.04
N ARG A 158 8.88 30.24 -13.49
CA ARG A 158 9.93 30.80 -14.36
C ARG A 158 11.30 30.81 -13.68
N ALA A 159 11.37 31.26 -12.42
CA ALA A 159 12.60 31.25 -11.64
C ALA A 159 13.17 29.83 -11.49
N CYS A 160 12.31 28.87 -11.17
CA CYS A 160 12.70 27.46 -11.07
C CYS A 160 13.18 26.91 -12.43
N LEU A 161 12.40 27.13 -13.50
CA LEU A 161 12.68 26.62 -14.84
C LEU A 161 14.03 27.11 -15.40
N ALA A 162 14.40 28.35 -15.12
CA ALA A 162 15.69 28.93 -15.52
C ALA A 162 16.89 28.16 -14.93
N ARG A 163 16.69 27.48 -13.80
CA ARG A 163 17.74 26.73 -13.08
C ARG A 163 17.69 25.23 -13.34
N LEU A 164 16.62 24.73 -13.97
CA LEU A 164 16.47 23.31 -14.28
C LEU A 164 17.42 22.90 -15.41
N SER A 165 18.20 21.83 -15.16
CA SER A 165 18.96 21.19 -16.24
C SER A 165 18.04 20.44 -17.19
N GLU A 166 18.56 20.05 -18.35
CA GLU A 166 17.83 19.27 -19.35
C GLU A 166 17.22 18.00 -18.75
N ASN A 167 17.96 17.26 -17.93
CA ASN A 167 17.45 16.05 -17.26
C ASN A 167 16.24 16.30 -16.36
N HIS A 168 16.17 17.44 -15.67
CA HIS A 168 14.99 17.79 -14.89
C HIS A 168 13.79 18.04 -15.80
N ARG A 169 14.00 18.77 -16.90
CA ARG A 169 12.94 19.07 -17.89
C ARG A 169 12.38 17.81 -18.54
N ILE A 170 13.24 16.84 -18.88
CA ILE A 170 12.81 15.54 -19.41
C ILE A 170 11.90 14.81 -18.42
N VAL A 171 12.25 14.78 -17.14
CA VAL A 171 11.45 14.10 -16.11
C VAL A 171 10.11 14.79 -15.92
N VAL A 172 10.08 16.12 -15.89
CA VAL A 172 8.83 16.91 -15.81
C VAL A 172 7.94 16.61 -17.03
N LEU A 173 8.50 16.65 -18.24
CA LEU A 173 7.79 16.32 -19.48
C LEU A 173 7.25 14.88 -19.45
N ALA A 174 8.07 13.90 -19.07
CA ALA A 174 7.68 12.50 -19.00
C ALA A 174 6.49 12.29 -18.03
N ARG A 175 6.45 13.03 -16.91
CA ARG A 175 5.31 12.98 -15.99
C ARG A 175 4.07 13.61 -16.58
N ARG A 176 4.19 14.77 -17.24
CA ARG A 176 3.06 15.46 -17.87
C ARG A 176 2.36 14.59 -18.91
N VAL A 177 3.11 13.80 -19.67
CA VAL A 177 2.58 12.85 -20.68
C VAL A 177 2.24 11.47 -20.10
N GLY A 178 2.21 11.31 -18.78
CA GLY A 178 1.84 10.04 -18.12
C GLY A 178 2.84 8.90 -18.27
N MET A 179 4.06 9.17 -18.77
CA MET A 179 5.10 8.15 -18.93
C MET A 179 5.73 7.78 -17.58
N PRO A 180 5.94 6.47 -17.29
CA PRO A 180 6.71 6.06 -16.13
C PRO A 180 8.16 6.55 -16.22
N LEU A 181 8.73 7.05 -15.12
CA LEU A 181 10.15 7.47 -15.08
C LEU A 181 11.14 6.32 -15.28
N SER A 182 10.68 5.08 -15.15
CA SER A 182 11.47 3.88 -15.49
C SER A 182 11.32 3.43 -16.93
N HIS A 183 10.61 4.19 -17.77
CA HIS A 183 10.42 3.83 -19.18
C HIS A 183 11.76 3.86 -19.93
N PRO A 184 12.08 2.87 -20.79
CA PRO A 184 13.37 2.80 -21.48
C PRO A 184 13.75 4.08 -22.23
N SER A 185 12.79 4.74 -22.88
CA SER A 185 13.05 6.02 -23.57
C SER A 185 13.51 7.11 -22.59
N VAL A 186 12.89 7.24 -21.42
CA VAL A 186 13.29 8.26 -20.41
C VAL A 186 14.70 7.99 -19.90
N LEU A 187 15.05 6.71 -19.68
CA LEU A 187 16.39 6.33 -19.23
C LEU A 187 17.44 6.57 -20.31
N ALA A 188 17.14 6.24 -21.57
CA ALA A 188 18.04 6.50 -22.70
C ALA A 188 18.28 8.00 -22.91
N LEU A 189 17.23 8.80 -22.77
CA LEU A 189 17.28 10.25 -22.92
C LEU A 189 18.06 10.95 -21.80
N THR A 190 17.82 10.54 -20.55
CA THR A 190 18.50 11.12 -19.40
C THR A 190 19.91 10.57 -19.19
N GLY A 191 20.21 9.40 -19.76
CA GLY A 191 21.50 8.72 -19.63
C GLY A 191 21.80 8.20 -18.21
N VAL A 192 20.80 8.11 -17.33
CA VAL A 192 20.98 7.72 -15.93
C VAL A 192 20.10 6.53 -15.52
N ALA A 193 20.44 5.93 -14.37
CA ALA A 193 19.66 4.85 -13.78
C ALA A 193 18.31 5.34 -13.21
N LYS A 194 17.34 4.42 -13.10
CA LYS A 194 15.97 4.66 -12.60
C LYS A 194 15.93 5.43 -11.28
N SER A 195 16.81 5.10 -10.32
CA SER A 195 16.88 5.78 -9.02
C SER A 195 17.21 7.26 -9.17
N ARG A 196 18.16 7.60 -10.05
CA ARG A 196 18.56 8.98 -10.32
C ARG A 196 17.47 9.75 -11.06
N THR A 197 16.75 9.12 -11.99
CA THR A 197 15.60 9.74 -12.66
C THR A 197 14.49 10.10 -11.67
N ALA A 198 14.20 9.23 -10.70
CA ALA A 198 13.26 9.54 -9.63
C ALA A 198 13.76 10.70 -8.75
N GLN A 199 15.06 10.76 -8.47
CA GLN A 199 15.66 11.83 -7.69
C GLN A 199 15.55 13.19 -8.39
N PHE A 200 15.75 13.27 -9.72
CA PHE A 200 15.53 14.52 -10.45
C PHE A 200 14.11 15.09 -10.25
N ARG A 201 13.08 14.22 -10.15
CA ARG A 201 11.72 14.68 -9.85
C ARG A 201 11.63 15.31 -8.47
N VAL A 202 12.24 14.69 -7.47
CA VAL A 202 12.27 15.23 -6.10
C VAL A 202 12.98 16.59 -6.08
N GLU A 203 14.15 16.67 -6.73
CA GLU A 203 14.94 17.90 -6.84
C GLU A 203 14.15 19.05 -7.51
N VAL A 204 13.24 18.77 -8.46
CA VAL A 204 12.34 19.80 -9.02
C VAL A 204 11.41 20.39 -7.96
N PHE A 205 10.74 19.55 -7.16
CA PHE A 205 9.79 20.03 -6.15
C PHE A 205 10.50 20.70 -4.97
N GLU A 206 11.70 20.24 -4.60
CA GLU A 206 12.54 20.93 -3.60
C GLU A 206 12.90 22.35 -4.06
N ARG A 207 13.24 22.52 -5.35
CA ARG A 207 13.52 23.83 -5.93
C ARG A 207 12.27 24.71 -5.99
N LEU A 208 11.13 24.18 -6.43
CA LEU A 208 9.87 24.92 -6.41
C LEU A 208 9.52 25.40 -5.00
N ALA A 209 9.66 24.54 -4.00
CA ALA A 209 9.40 24.90 -2.60
C ALA A 209 10.38 25.99 -2.11
N ALA A 210 11.66 25.90 -2.48
CA ALA A 210 12.65 26.92 -2.14
C ALA A 210 12.34 28.27 -2.81
N GLU A 211 12.04 28.29 -4.11
CA GLU A 211 11.69 29.50 -4.86
C GLU A 211 10.37 30.11 -4.35
N THR A 212 9.39 29.28 -3.97
CA THR A 212 8.13 29.76 -3.37
C THR A 212 8.37 30.52 -2.07
N ARG A 213 9.20 29.98 -1.17
CA ARG A 213 9.54 30.65 0.10
C ARG A 213 10.34 31.94 -0.10
N LEU A 214 11.13 32.02 -1.17
CA LEU A 214 11.88 33.23 -1.50
C LEU A 214 10.97 34.35 -2.01
N GLN A 215 9.95 34.01 -2.80
CA GLN A 215 9.02 34.99 -3.37
C GLN A 215 7.91 35.38 -2.39
N GLU A 216 7.49 34.47 -1.52
CA GLU A 216 6.44 34.70 -0.51
C GLU A 216 6.96 34.41 0.91
N PRO A 217 7.86 35.23 1.47
CA PRO A 217 8.51 34.95 2.76
C PRO A 217 7.53 34.97 3.94
N ASP A 218 6.48 35.80 3.86
CA ASP A 218 5.45 35.95 4.91
C ASP A 218 4.30 34.93 4.77
N GLY A 219 4.35 34.09 3.73
CA GLY A 219 3.32 33.08 3.48
C GLY A 219 3.30 32.00 4.55
N ASP A 220 2.13 31.41 4.79
CA ASP A 220 2.03 30.21 5.61
C ASP A 220 2.30 28.94 4.78
N ARG A 221 2.35 27.80 5.47
CA ARG A 221 2.62 26.50 4.82
C ARG A 221 1.57 26.13 3.77
N LYS A 222 0.31 26.49 3.99
CA LYS A 222 -0.79 26.17 3.08
C LYS A 222 -0.67 26.98 1.80
N LEU A 223 -0.41 28.28 1.92
CA LEU A 223 -0.16 29.17 0.80
C LEU A 223 1.04 28.69 -0.03
N TRP A 224 2.16 28.37 0.62
CA TRP A 224 3.35 27.88 -0.08
C TRP A 224 3.09 26.59 -0.86
N LEU A 225 2.37 25.63 -0.28
CA LEU A 225 2.02 24.39 -0.98
C LEU A 225 1.16 24.69 -2.21
N GLN A 226 0.16 25.54 -2.07
CA GLN A 226 -0.74 25.87 -3.18
C GLN A 226 0.00 26.60 -4.32
N ILE A 227 0.86 27.58 -4.00
CA ILE A 227 1.70 28.26 -5.00
C ILE A 227 2.63 27.27 -5.69
N ALA A 228 3.33 26.41 -4.93
CA ALA A 228 4.24 25.44 -5.50
C ALA A 228 3.53 24.43 -6.43
N LEU A 229 2.30 24.02 -6.10
CA LEU A 229 1.49 23.14 -6.94
C LEU A 229 1.07 23.85 -8.24
N GLN A 230 0.55 25.08 -8.16
CA GLN A 230 0.19 25.86 -9.36
C GLN A 230 1.42 26.16 -10.24
N ALA A 231 2.54 26.52 -9.63
CA ALA A 231 3.80 26.73 -10.33
C ALA A 231 4.29 25.45 -11.02
N SER A 232 4.10 24.28 -10.40
CA SER A 232 4.43 23.00 -11.01
C SER A 232 3.56 22.70 -12.24
N GLU A 233 2.25 22.98 -12.17
CA GLU A 233 1.33 22.79 -13.30
C GLU A 233 1.65 23.75 -14.45
N TRP A 234 1.90 25.02 -14.15
CA TRP A 234 2.34 26.01 -15.13
C TRP A 234 3.63 25.56 -15.83
N MET A 235 4.63 25.12 -15.06
CA MET A 235 5.93 24.67 -15.59
C MET A 235 5.79 23.41 -16.44
N GLU A 236 4.99 22.44 -16.02
CA GLU A 236 4.68 21.23 -16.80
C GLU A 236 4.05 21.58 -18.14
N ASN A 237 3.06 22.48 -18.15
CA ASN A 237 2.41 22.96 -19.37
C ASN A 237 3.37 23.75 -20.28
N PHE A 238 4.19 24.62 -19.70
CA PHE A 238 5.16 25.42 -20.45
C PHE A 238 6.20 24.53 -21.16
N ILE A 239 6.81 23.58 -20.43
CA ILE A 239 7.78 22.64 -21.01
C ILE A 239 7.11 21.81 -22.11
N PHE A 240 5.91 21.29 -21.87
CA PHE A 240 5.19 20.51 -22.87
C PHE A 240 4.93 21.31 -24.16
N LEU A 241 4.44 22.55 -24.05
CA LEU A 241 4.17 23.40 -25.21
C LEU A 241 5.46 23.76 -25.97
N GLN A 242 6.51 24.14 -25.25
CA GLN A 242 7.81 24.46 -25.87
C GLN A 242 8.35 23.26 -26.66
N GLU A 243 8.37 22.08 -26.05
CA GLU A 243 8.92 20.87 -26.67
C GLU A 243 8.07 20.35 -27.83
N ARG A 244 6.75 20.57 -27.80
CA ARG A 244 5.87 20.30 -28.94
C ARG A 244 6.22 21.15 -30.15
N VAL A 245 6.60 22.42 -29.93
CA VAL A 245 7.03 23.34 -31.00
C VAL A 245 8.41 22.95 -31.53
N GLU A 246 9.35 22.61 -30.65
CA GLU A 246 10.72 22.26 -31.03
C GLU A 246 10.85 20.85 -31.63
N LYS A 247 9.87 19.95 -31.38
CA LYS A 247 9.83 18.55 -31.83
C LYS A 247 11.04 17.72 -31.43
N ARG A 248 11.85 18.20 -30.48
CA ARG A 248 13.13 17.60 -30.08
C ARG A 248 12.99 16.17 -29.57
N TRP A 249 11.89 15.87 -28.87
CA TRP A 249 11.66 14.57 -28.24
C TRP A 249 10.56 13.75 -28.90
N ARG A 250 10.05 14.19 -30.05
CA ARG A 250 8.84 13.64 -30.66
C ARG A 250 8.92 12.12 -30.81
N ARG A 251 10.07 11.61 -31.27
CA ARG A 251 10.33 10.15 -31.44
C ARG A 251 10.25 9.34 -30.15
N CYS A 252 10.49 9.96 -29.00
CA CYS A 252 10.49 9.30 -27.70
C CYS A 252 9.10 9.27 -27.05
N PHE A 253 8.17 10.11 -27.52
CA PHE A 253 6.83 10.29 -26.96
C PHE A 253 5.68 10.01 -27.96
N MET A 254 5.98 9.45 -29.16
CA MET A 254 4.98 9.18 -30.23
C MET A 254 3.80 8.28 -29.83
N GLY A 255 3.81 7.63 -28.66
CA GLY A 255 2.68 6.83 -28.18
C GLY A 255 1.65 7.60 -27.35
N VAL A 256 1.89 8.88 -27.03
CA VAL A 256 0.99 9.68 -26.18
C VAL A 256 0.32 10.83 -26.94
N GLU A 257 0.94 11.34 -28.01
CA GLU A 257 0.35 12.43 -28.83
C GLU A 257 -0.95 12.00 -29.54
N ASP A 258 -1.05 10.74 -29.97
CA ASP A 258 -2.24 10.18 -30.65
C ASP A 258 -3.48 10.00 -29.75
N LEU A 259 -3.38 10.27 -28.44
CA LEU A 259 -4.50 10.17 -27.50
C LEU A 259 -5.27 11.50 -27.32
N TYR A 260 -4.78 12.60 -27.91
CA TYR A 260 -5.33 13.95 -27.73
C TYR A 260 -5.65 14.68 -29.05
N GLU A 261 -5.61 13.97 -30.19
CA GLU A 261 -6.29 14.36 -31.44
C GLU A 261 -7.67 13.68 -31.53
#